data_AF-A0A7R9QYX3-F1
#
_entry.id   AF-A0A7R9QYX3-F1
#
_cell.length_a   1.000
_cell.length_b   1.000
_cell.length_c   1.000
_cell.angle_alpha   90.00
_cell.angle_beta   90.00
_cell.angle_gamma   90.00
#
_symmetry.space_group_name_H-M   'P 1'
#
loop_
_entity.id
_entity.type
_entity.pdbx_description
1 polymer ?
#
loop_
_entity_poly.entity_id
_entity_poly.type
_entity_poly.pdbx_seq_one_letter_code
_entity_poly.pdbx_strand_id
1 'polypeptide(L)'
;MILLDDNFATIVTAVEEGRRIFDNMKKTIGYILAGSVTTLYPFMIYVIFGFPIAIGTITVLLIALGTDMMPAISLAYEKAESDIMKLQPRNPRTDVLVTRSLLLRSYFQVGVIMSSAGFLGYFVAFMHHGWKPWDLFQLRVSWDDVNINDLQDSFGNPWTYEDRQLVQRIAQSSYFCCIVVCQWMDVIVSKTRRVSIFTQQMGNWVLNFSIFFETGLAVLFCYTPGFNTVLMLAPVIGR
;
A
#
# COMPACT_ATOMS: atom_id res chain seq x y z
N MET A 1 23.80 -24.71 -12.67
CA MET A 1 24.74 -24.34 -11.59
C MET A 1 26.08 -24.93 -11.93
N ILE A 2 27.14 -24.13 -11.90
CA ILE A 2 28.53 -24.58 -12.08
C ILE A 2 29.25 -24.24 -10.76
N LEU A 3 30.01 -25.19 -10.22
CA LEU A 3 30.81 -24.98 -9.02
C LEU A 3 32.18 -24.46 -9.48
N LEU A 4 32.54 -23.25 -9.05
CA LEU A 4 33.84 -22.65 -9.40
C LEU A 4 34.98 -23.15 -8.48
N ASP A 5 34.61 -23.68 -7.32
CA ASP A 5 35.49 -24.11 -6.23
C ASP A 5 35.54 -25.63 -6.06
N ASP A 6 34.85 -26.39 -6.93
CA ASP A 6 34.69 -27.86 -6.86
C ASP A 6 34.24 -28.40 -5.50
N ASN A 7 33.65 -27.55 -4.64
CA ASN A 7 33.24 -27.92 -3.30
C ASN A 7 31.78 -28.40 -3.27
N PHE A 8 31.58 -29.69 -2.93
CA PHE A 8 30.24 -30.25 -2.80
C PHE A 8 29.40 -29.63 -1.66
N ALA A 9 30.02 -28.97 -0.67
CA ALA A 9 29.30 -28.25 0.38
C ALA A 9 28.47 -27.07 -0.18
N THR A 10 28.86 -26.53 -1.33
CA THR A 10 28.13 -25.46 -2.03
C THR A 10 26.73 -25.91 -2.46
N ILE A 11 26.52 -27.20 -2.74
CA ILE A 11 25.19 -27.74 -3.05
C ILE A 11 24.26 -27.64 -1.84
N VAL A 12 24.76 -27.95 -0.64
CA VAL A 12 23.96 -27.88 0.60
C VAL A 12 23.54 -26.43 0.86
N THR A 13 24.48 -25.50 0.73
CA THR A 13 24.23 -24.06 0.87
C THR A 13 23.24 -23.56 -0.19
N ALA A 14 23.35 -24.03 -1.44
CA ALA A 14 22.43 -23.66 -2.51
C ALA A 14 21.00 -24.17 -2.24
N VAL A 15 20.84 -25.36 -1.66
CA VAL A 15 19.53 -25.88 -1.25
C VAL A 15 18.95 -25.06 -0.09
N GLU A 16 19.78 -24.67 0.88
CA GLU A 16 19.37 -23.80 1.99
C GLU A 16 18.85 -22.45 1.48
N GLU A 17 19.63 -21.76 0.65
CA GLU A 17 19.23 -20.49 0.05
C GLU A 17 18.01 -20.62 -0.88
N GLY A 18 17.91 -21.73 -1.62
CA GLY A 18 16.75 -22.02 -2.46
C GLY A 18 15.44 -22.19 -1.67
N ARG A 19 15.51 -22.82 -0.48
CA ARG A 19 14.35 -22.94 0.42
C ARG A 19 14.01 -21.59 1.04
N ARG A 20 15.03 -20.83 1.46
CA ARG A 20 14.87 -19.52 2.05
C ARG A 20 14.21 -18.52 1.12
N ILE A 21 14.69 -18.41 -0.12
CA ILE A 21 14.12 -17.47 -1.09
C ILE A 21 12.67 -17.82 -1.42
N PHE A 22 12.30 -19.10 -1.48
CA PHE A 22 10.93 -19.51 -1.74
C PHE A 22 9.96 -19.02 -0.65
N ASP A 23 10.33 -19.17 0.63
CA ASP A 23 9.50 -18.67 1.73
C ASP A 23 9.47 -17.14 1.78
N ASN A 24 10.57 -16.47 1.48
CA ASN A 24 10.63 -15.02 1.40
C ASN A 24 9.79 -14.47 0.24
N MET A 25 9.79 -15.12 -0.92
CA MET A 25 8.93 -14.75 -2.05
C MET A 25 7.44 -14.83 -1.68
N LYS A 26 7.01 -15.77 -0.83
CA LYS A 26 5.62 -15.81 -0.34
C LYS A 26 5.27 -14.57 0.48
N LYS A 27 6.22 -14.05 1.27
CA LYS A 27 6.05 -12.82 2.07
C LYS A 27 5.92 -11.60 1.15
N THR A 28 6.86 -11.46 0.20
CA THR A 28 6.84 -10.37 -0.79
C THR A 28 5.55 -10.37 -1.63
N ILE A 29 5.09 -11.53 -2.09
CA ILE A 29 3.84 -11.63 -2.84
C ILE A 29 2.64 -11.28 -1.96
N GLY A 30 2.61 -11.77 -0.70
CA GLY A 30 1.55 -11.44 0.24
C GLY A 30 1.39 -9.95 0.47
N TYR A 31 2.51 -9.23 0.60
CA TYR A 31 2.60 -7.77 0.72
C TYR A 31 2.08 -7.04 -0.53
N ILE A 32 2.61 -7.36 -1.72
CA ILE A 32 2.21 -6.71 -2.98
C ILE A 32 0.71 -6.91 -3.27
N LEU A 33 0.19 -8.10 -2.98
CA LEU A 33 -1.23 -8.41 -3.19
C LEU A 33 -2.14 -7.61 -2.24
N ALA A 34 -1.73 -7.40 -0.99
CA ALA A 34 -2.48 -6.55 -0.05
C ALA A 34 -2.49 -5.08 -0.53
N GLY A 35 -1.33 -4.56 -0.95
CA GLY A 35 -1.23 -3.20 -1.52
C GLY A 35 -2.10 -3.01 -2.77
N SER A 36 -2.17 -4.01 -3.66
CA SER A 36 -3.03 -3.97 -4.85
C SER A 36 -4.53 -3.81 -4.53
N VAL A 37 -4.99 -4.28 -3.36
CA VAL A 37 -6.39 -4.07 -2.93
C VAL A 37 -6.65 -2.63 -2.57
N THR A 38 -5.70 -1.98 -1.89
CA THR A 38 -5.82 -0.59 -1.46
C THR A 38 -5.90 0.39 -2.62
N THR A 39 -5.29 0.07 -3.75
CA THR A 39 -5.36 0.89 -4.96
C THR A 39 -6.61 0.60 -5.79
N LEU A 40 -7.14 -0.63 -5.76
CA LEU A 40 -8.33 -1.03 -6.52
C LEU A 40 -9.66 -0.55 -5.88
N TYR A 41 -9.77 -0.62 -4.56
CA TYR A 41 -11.00 -0.28 -3.83
C TYR A 41 -11.53 1.16 -4.09
N PRO A 42 -10.67 2.20 -4.12
CA PRO A 42 -11.04 3.55 -4.52
C PRO A 42 -11.80 3.63 -5.85
N PHE A 43 -11.33 2.91 -6.87
CA PHE A 43 -11.99 2.89 -8.18
C PHE A 43 -13.33 2.15 -8.14
N MET A 44 -13.39 1.03 -7.42
CA MET A 44 -14.65 0.28 -7.25
C MET A 44 -15.72 1.14 -6.57
N ILE A 45 -15.35 1.86 -5.51
CA ILE A 45 -16.25 2.72 -4.75
C ILE A 45 -16.66 3.97 -5.56
N TYR A 46 -15.72 4.54 -6.32
CA TYR A 46 -15.99 5.64 -7.26
C TYR A 46 -17.04 5.24 -8.32
N VAL A 47 -16.94 4.03 -8.90
CA VAL A 47 -17.87 3.56 -9.93
C VAL A 47 -19.24 3.16 -9.35
N ILE A 48 -19.27 2.45 -8.23
CA ILE A 48 -20.51 1.88 -7.67
C ILE A 48 -21.32 2.93 -6.90
N PHE A 49 -20.67 3.74 -6.08
CA PHE A 49 -21.34 4.68 -5.17
C PHE A 49 -21.32 6.14 -5.67
N GLY A 50 -20.55 6.42 -6.71
CA GLY A 50 -20.47 7.77 -7.30
C GLY A 50 -19.87 8.82 -6.36
N PHE A 51 -18.95 8.42 -5.48
CA PHE A 51 -18.14 9.36 -4.70
C PHE A 51 -17.10 10.06 -5.58
N PRO A 52 -16.60 11.25 -5.19
CA PRO A 52 -15.42 11.86 -5.82
C PRO A 52 -14.19 10.94 -5.74
N ILE A 53 -13.34 10.96 -6.78
CA ILE A 53 -12.21 10.03 -6.89
C ILE A 53 -11.20 10.19 -5.73
N ALA A 54 -11.04 9.11 -4.95
CA ALA A 54 -10.20 9.11 -3.74
C ALA A 54 -8.69 8.96 -4.00
N ILE A 55 -8.28 8.43 -5.15
CA ILE A 55 -6.87 8.40 -5.55
C ILE A 55 -6.74 8.50 -7.07
N GLY A 56 -5.80 9.33 -7.55
CA GLY A 56 -5.53 9.48 -8.98
C GLY A 56 -4.72 8.30 -9.55
N THR A 57 -4.86 8.05 -10.85
CA THR A 57 -4.13 6.97 -11.56
C THR A 57 -2.62 7.12 -11.47
N ILE A 58 -2.09 8.34 -11.54
CA ILE A 58 -0.66 8.62 -11.43
C ILE A 58 -0.15 8.25 -10.03
N THR A 59 -0.89 8.62 -8.99
CA THR A 59 -0.56 8.29 -7.59
C THR A 59 -0.57 6.79 -7.35
N VAL A 60 -1.49 6.05 -7.97
CA VAL A 60 -1.52 4.58 -7.91
C VAL A 60 -0.26 3.96 -8.53
N LEU A 61 0.20 4.48 -9.68
CA LEU A 61 1.46 4.05 -10.30
C LEU A 61 2.66 4.35 -9.39
N LEU A 62 2.67 5.50 -8.72
CA LEU A 62 3.72 5.85 -7.75
C LEU A 62 3.72 4.96 -6.52
N ILE A 63 2.56 4.51 -6.05
CA ILE A 63 2.53 3.53 -4.94
C ILE A 63 3.15 2.23 -5.43
N ALA A 64 2.65 1.69 -6.53
CA ALA A 64 3.05 0.37 -7.02
C ALA A 64 4.51 0.29 -7.49
N LEU A 65 5.04 1.36 -8.12
CA LEU A 65 6.39 1.39 -8.69
C LEU A 65 7.38 2.23 -7.87
N GLY A 66 6.90 3.04 -6.93
CA GLY A 66 7.75 3.93 -6.12
C GLY A 66 7.88 3.45 -4.70
N THR A 67 6.81 3.63 -3.91
CA THR A 67 6.84 3.36 -2.46
C THR A 67 6.97 1.86 -2.16
N ASP A 68 6.23 1.00 -2.86
CA ASP A 68 6.15 -0.43 -2.55
C ASP A 68 7.36 -1.26 -2.98
N MET A 69 8.17 -0.78 -3.93
CA MET A 69 9.27 -1.56 -4.48
C MET A 69 10.35 -1.86 -3.44
N MET A 70 10.77 -0.86 -2.66
CA MET A 70 11.84 -1.04 -1.68
C MET A 70 11.43 -1.97 -0.53
N PRO A 71 10.26 -1.82 0.12
CA PRO A 71 9.81 -2.76 1.13
C PRO A 71 9.61 -4.18 0.60
N ALA A 72 9.05 -4.34 -0.62
CA ALA A 72 8.87 -5.64 -1.24
C ALA A 72 10.20 -6.39 -1.44
N ILE A 73 11.24 -5.68 -1.90
CA ILE A 73 12.60 -6.23 -2.07
C ILE A 73 13.23 -6.53 -0.70
N SER A 74 13.00 -5.69 0.31
CA SER A 74 13.57 -5.87 1.65
C SER A 74 13.15 -7.20 2.31
N LEU A 75 11.92 -7.67 2.03
CA LEU A 75 11.39 -8.94 2.50
C LEU A 75 12.13 -10.15 1.90
N ALA A 76 12.77 -9.99 0.73
CA ALA A 76 13.60 -11.03 0.14
C ALA A 76 14.87 -11.32 0.96
N TYR A 77 15.39 -10.31 1.67
CA TYR A 77 16.60 -10.40 2.51
C TYR A 77 16.34 -11.01 3.91
N GLU A 78 15.09 -11.35 4.22
CA GLU A 78 14.71 -11.82 5.55
C GLU A 78 15.38 -13.16 5.90
N LYS A 79 15.69 -13.36 7.19
CA LYS A 79 16.24 -14.62 7.71
C LYS A 79 15.16 -15.70 7.80
N ALA A 80 15.60 -16.95 7.68
CA ALA A 80 14.73 -18.10 7.88
C ALA A 80 14.12 -18.06 9.30
N GLU A 81 12.82 -18.33 9.42
CA GLU A 81 12.08 -18.32 10.71
C GLU A 81 12.30 -19.59 11.54
N SER A 82 12.70 -20.68 10.90
CA SER A 82 12.91 -21.99 11.51
C SER A 82 14.05 -22.71 10.80
N ASP A 83 14.53 -23.81 11.36
CA ASP A 83 15.55 -24.65 10.73
C ASP A 83 15.02 -25.29 9.44
N ILE A 84 15.21 -24.57 8.32
CA ILE A 84 14.70 -24.93 6.99
C ILE A 84 15.36 -26.18 6.43
N MET A 85 16.53 -26.56 6.94
CA MET A 85 17.26 -27.75 6.49
C MET A 85 16.73 -29.03 7.11
N LYS A 86 16.06 -28.96 8.27
CA LYS A 86 15.37 -30.10 8.90
C LYS A 86 14.02 -30.44 8.28
N LEU A 87 13.45 -29.56 7.45
CA LEU A 87 12.17 -29.79 6.79
C LEU A 87 12.31 -30.74 5.59
N GLN A 88 11.28 -31.54 5.34
CA GLN A 88 11.23 -32.35 4.12
C GLN A 88 11.11 -31.46 2.87
N PRO A 89 11.60 -31.92 1.70
CA PRO A 89 11.41 -31.20 0.44
C PRO A 89 9.93 -30.94 0.16
N ARG A 90 9.61 -29.73 -0.34
CA ARG A 90 8.22 -29.35 -0.64
C ARG A 90 7.62 -30.28 -1.69
N ASN A 91 6.32 -30.50 -1.61
CA ASN A 91 5.59 -31.15 -2.70
C ASN A 91 5.15 -30.09 -3.72
N PRO A 92 5.55 -30.19 -5.00
CA PRO A 92 5.24 -29.17 -6.01
C PRO A 92 3.75 -29.03 -6.32
N ARG A 93 2.92 -30.03 -6.00
CA ARG A 93 1.47 -30.01 -6.26
C ARG A 93 0.67 -29.36 -5.13
N THR A 94 1.11 -29.49 -3.88
CA THR A 94 0.39 -28.98 -2.71
C THR A 94 0.98 -27.68 -2.19
N ASP A 95 2.31 -27.60 -2.10
CA ASP A 95 3.02 -26.47 -1.50
C ASP A 95 3.35 -25.40 -2.54
N VAL A 96 2.32 -24.91 -3.23
CA VAL A 96 2.44 -23.84 -4.22
C VAL A 96 2.89 -22.51 -3.60
N LEU A 97 3.42 -21.61 -4.43
CA LEU A 97 3.88 -20.30 -3.99
C LEU A 97 2.71 -19.45 -3.48
N VAL A 98 1.63 -19.38 -4.26
CA VAL A 98 0.42 -18.64 -3.92
C VAL A 98 -0.68 -19.61 -3.51
N THR A 99 -0.87 -19.77 -2.21
CA THR A 99 -1.94 -20.61 -1.65
C THR A 99 -3.24 -19.81 -1.54
N ARG A 100 -4.41 -20.47 -1.63
CA ARG A 100 -5.71 -19.83 -1.39
C ARG A 100 -5.77 -19.10 -0.04
N SER A 101 -5.20 -19.67 1.02
CA SER A 101 -5.14 -19.03 2.34
C SER A 101 -4.32 -17.74 2.34
N LEU A 102 -3.26 -17.66 1.53
CA LEU A 102 -2.48 -16.43 1.37
C LEU A 102 -3.31 -15.38 0.64
N LEU A 103 -3.98 -15.75 -0.45
CA LEU A 103 -4.88 -14.85 -1.18
C LEU A 103 -6.00 -14.32 -0.27
N LEU A 104 -6.68 -15.20 0.47
CA LEU A 104 -7.79 -14.79 1.34
C LEU A 104 -7.32 -13.84 2.44
N ARG A 105 -6.18 -14.12 3.09
CA ARG A 105 -5.59 -13.24 4.10
C ARG A 105 -5.21 -11.87 3.51
N SER A 106 -4.44 -11.86 2.42
CA SER A 106 -3.97 -10.61 1.82
C SER A 106 -5.11 -9.76 1.27
N TYR A 107 -6.04 -10.36 0.50
CA TYR A 107 -7.10 -9.60 -0.16
C TYR A 107 -8.22 -9.17 0.80
N PHE A 108 -8.77 -10.12 1.57
CA PHE A 108 -10.01 -9.88 2.32
C PHE A 108 -9.79 -9.44 3.77
N GLN A 109 -8.61 -9.68 4.35
CA GLN A 109 -8.32 -9.23 5.71
C GLN A 109 -7.43 -8.00 5.68
N VAL A 110 -6.17 -8.16 5.25
CA VAL A 110 -5.19 -7.06 5.31
C VAL A 110 -5.58 -5.92 4.36
N GLY A 111 -5.86 -6.23 3.09
CA GLY A 111 -6.22 -5.24 2.09
C GLY A 111 -7.50 -4.46 2.42
N VAL A 112 -8.50 -5.10 3.04
CA VAL A 112 -9.74 -4.44 3.47
C VAL A 112 -9.47 -3.50 4.65
N ILE A 113 -8.67 -3.93 5.64
CA ILE A 113 -8.29 -3.09 6.77
C ILE A 113 -7.55 -1.83 6.28
N MET A 114 -6.55 -2.01 5.42
CA MET A 114 -5.79 -0.89 4.85
C MET A 114 -6.67 0.05 4.02
N SER A 115 -7.52 -0.51 3.14
CA SER A 115 -8.49 0.27 2.36
C SER A 115 -9.41 1.10 3.25
N SER A 116 -9.93 0.49 4.32
CA SER A 116 -10.83 1.16 5.27
C SER A 116 -10.13 2.30 6.02
N ALA A 117 -8.86 2.14 6.38
CA ALA A 117 -8.06 3.20 6.99
C ALA A 117 -7.79 4.34 6.01
N GLY A 118 -7.51 4.04 4.74
CA GLY A 118 -7.42 5.05 3.68
C GLY A 118 -8.71 5.85 3.53
N PHE A 119 -9.86 5.16 3.44
CA PHE A 119 -11.16 5.81 3.33
C PHE A 119 -11.52 6.65 4.56
N LEU A 120 -11.12 6.21 5.75
CA LEU A 120 -11.28 7.01 6.96
C LEU A 120 -10.55 8.35 6.82
N GLY A 121 -9.30 8.36 6.35
CA GLY A 121 -8.54 9.58 6.07
C GLY A 121 -9.24 10.47 5.03
N TYR A 122 -9.71 9.88 3.93
CA TYR A 122 -10.47 10.57 2.89
C TYR A 122 -11.73 11.25 3.45
N PHE A 123 -12.57 10.55 4.21
CA PHE A 123 -13.79 11.12 4.78
C PHE A 123 -13.51 12.19 5.83
N VAL A 124 -12.47 12.02 6.64
CA VAL A 124 -12.03 13.04 7.61
C VAL A 124 -11.59 14.32 6.88
N ALA A 125 -10.86 14.19 5.78
CA ALA A 125 -10.43 15.35 4.97
C ALA A 125 -11.62 16.11 4.38
N PHE A 126 -12.63 15.40 3.86
CA PHE A 126 -13.87 16.02 3.37
C PHE A 126 -14.69 16.68 4.48
N MET A 127 -14.84 16.01 5.64
CA MET A 127 -15.57 16.57 6.78
C MET A 127 -14.92 17.85 7.32
N HIS A 128 -13.59 17.92 7.34
CA HIS A 128 -12.88 19.12 7.75
C HIS A 128 -13.16 20.32 6.84
N HIS A 129 -13.49 20.08 5.57
CA HIS A 129 -13.86 21.10 4.59
C HIS A 129 -15.38 21.26 4.41
N GLY A 130 -16.19 20.73 5.33
CA GLY A 130 -17.63 20.96 5.34
C GLY A 130 -18.49 19.90 4.62
N TRP A 131 -17.88 18.86 4.06
CA TRP A 131 -18.61 17.81 3.33
C TRP A 131 -18.84 16.57 4.19
N LYS A 132 -20.09 16.30 4.56
CA LYS A 132 -20.43 15.09 5.31
C LYS A 132 -20.37 13.85 4.41
N PRO A 133 -19.98 12.67 4.94
CA PRO A 133 -19.86 11.45 4.14
C PRO A 133 -21.16 11.04 3.43
N TRP A 134 -22.32 11.33 4.03
CA TRP A 134 -23.64 11.01 3.48
C TRP A 134 -23.98 11.85 2.25
N ASP A 135 -23.54 13.11 2.19
CA ASP A 135 -23.85 14.04 1.11
C ASP A 135 -22.91 13.86 -0.09
N LEU A 136 -21.81 13.13 0.09
CA LEU A 136 -20.90 12.76 -1.01
C LEU A 136 -21.47 11.65 -1.90
N PHE A 137 -22.55 10.97 -1.47
CA PHE A 137 -23.13 9.86 -2.21
C PHE A 137 -23.70 10.33 -3.55
N GLN A 138 -23.28 9.70 -4.65
CA GLN A 138 -23.62 10.09 -6.04
C GLN A 138 -23.28 11.55 -6.43
N LEU A 139 -22.46 12.25 -5.64
CA LEU A 139 -22.10 13.65 -5.90
C LEU A 139 -21.18 13.83 -7.11
N ARG A 140 -20.55 12.74 -7.59
CA ARG A 140 -19.57 12.74 -8.70
C ARG A 140 -19.98 13.57 -9.91
N VAL A 141 -21.20 13.42 -10.41
CA VAL A 141 -21.62 14.09 -11.66
C VAL A 141 -21.58 15.61 -11.49
N SER A 142 -22.09 16.10 -10.35
CA SER A 142 -22.07 17.52 -10.02
C SER A 142 -20.68 17.99 -9.62
N TRP A 143 -19.88 17.12 -9.00
CA TRP A 143 -18.51 17.40 -8.55
C TRP A 143 -17.54 17.64 -9.71
N ASP A 144 -17.61 16.80 -10.75
CA ASP A 144 -16.72 16.86 -11.91
C ASP A 144 -17.17 17.88 -12.98
N ASP A 145 -18.39 18.42 -12.88
CA ASP A 145 -18.89 19.43 -13.84
C ASP A 145 -18.23 20.78 -13.62
N VAL A 146 -17.57 21.27 -14.68
CA VAL A 146 -16.85 22.55 -14.73
C VAL A 146 -17.80 23.75 -14.76
N ASN A 147 -19.05 23.55 -15.22
CA ASN A 147 -20.01 24.63 -15.39
C ASN A 147 -20.72 25.02 -14.09
N ILE A 148 -20.70 24.13 -13.08
CA ILE A 148 -21.33 24.35 -11.77
C ILE A 148 -20.32 25.04 -10.85
N ASN A 149 -20.61 26.27 -10.42
CA ASN A 149 -19.74 27.05 -9.53
C ASN A 149 -20.40 27.43 -8.20
N ASP A 150 -21.58 26.88 -7.95
CA ASP A 150 -22.46 27.15 -6.82
C ASP A 150 -22.88 25.85 -6.10
N LEU A 151 -22.06 24.79 -6.19
CA LEU A 151 -22.38 23.53 -5.53
C LEU A 151 -22.37 23.73 -4.01
N GLN A 152 -23.50 23.44 -3.37
CA GLN A 152 -23.66 23.64 -1.92
C GLN A 152 -23.07 22.45 -1.15
N ASP A 153 -22.33 22.76 -0.08
CA ASP A 153 -21.91 21.76 0.91
C ASP A 153 -23.03 21.41 1.91
N SER A 154 -22.72 20.49 2.83
CA SER A 154 -23.63 20.06 3.90
C SER A 154 -24.04 21.16 4.88
N PHE A 155 -23.38 22.32 4.83
CA PHE A 155 -23.61 23.49 5.68
C PHE A 155 -24.22 24.67 4.89
N GLY A 156 -24.45 24.51 3.58
CA GLY A 156 -25.06 25.51 2.70
C GLY A 156 -24.08 26.52 2.09
N ASN A 157 -22.76 26.34 2.20
CA ASN A 157 -21.79 27.22 1.54
C ASN A 157 -21.66 26.84 0.06
N PRO A 158 -21.67 27.82 -0.87
CA PRO A 158 -21.42 27.57 -2.29
C PRO A 158 -19.92 27.37 -2.56
N TRP A 159 -19.58 26.36 -3.37
CA TRP A 159 -18.21 26.04 -3.74
C TRP A 159 -17.97 26.21 -5.25
N THR A 160 -16.90 26.91 -5.59
CA THR A 160 -16.42 27.03 -6.97
C THR A 160 -15.77 25.73 -7.45
N TYR A 161 -15.62 25.53 -8.77
CA TYR A 161 -14.92 24.34 -9.29
C TYR A 161 -13.46 24.25 -8.79
N GLU A 162 -12.73 25.37 -8.73
CA GLU A 162 -11.33 25.37 -8.30
C GLU A 162 -11.18 24.97 -6.83
N ASP A 163 -12.04 25.48 -5.96
CA ASP A 163 -12.01 25.16 -4.52
C ASP A 163 -12.36 23.68 -4.27
N ARG A 164 -13.32 23.13 -5.03
CA ARG A 164 -13.66 21.70 -4.96
C ARG A 164 -12.49 20.81 -5.37
N GLN A 165 -11.82 21.18 -6.47
CA GLN A 165 -10.63 20.45 -6.91
C GLN A 165 -9.50 20.52 -5.89
N LEU A 166 -9.34 21.64 -5.18
CA LEU A 166 -8.37 21.75 -4.09
C LEU A 166 -8.70 20.79 -2.94
N VAL A 167 -9.96 20.76 -2.47
CA VAL A 167 -10.41 19.83 -1.42
C VAL A 167 -10.21 18.38 -1.85
N GLN A 168 -10.49 18.06 -3.11
CA GLN A 168 -10.26 16.74 -3.66
C GLN A 168 -8.78 16.34 -3.64
N ARG A 169 -7.86 17.24 -4.03
CA ARG A 169 -6.41 16.96 -3.96
C ARG A 169 -5.93 16.74 -2.54
N ILE A 170 -6.46 17.50 -1.57
CA ILE A 170 -6.17 17.30 -0.14
C ILE A 170 -6.67 15.93 0.32
N ALA A 171 -7.89 15.55 -0.05
CA ALA A 171 -8.46 14.24 0.30
C ALA A 171 -7.68 13.08 -0.34
N GLN A 172 -7.25 13.21 -1.59
CA GLN A 172 -6.38 12.24 -2.27
C GLN A 172 -5.04 12.09 -1.55
N SER A 173 -4.48 13.19 -1.08
CA SER A 173 -3.22 13.21 -0.32
C SER A 173 -3.37 12.58 1.05
N SER A 174 -4.49 12.84 1.74
CA SER A 174 -4.80 12.18 3.00
C SER A 174 -4.96 10.67 2.81
N TYR A 175 -5.64 10.23 1.74
CA TYR A 175 -5.79 8.81 1.41
C TYR A 175 -4.43 8.15 1.16
N PHE A 176 -3.57 8.80 0.36
CA PHE A 176 -2.21 8.36 0.08
C PHE A 176 -1.36 8.24 1.35
N CYS A 177 -1.34 9.26 2.21
CA CYS A 177 -0.59 9.22 3.46
C CYS A 177 -1.08 8.11 4.41
N CYS A 178 -2.41 7.90 4.50
CA CYS A 178 -2.96 6.80 5.28
C CYS A 178 -2.52 5.43 4.76
N ILE A 179 -2.48 5.24 3.44
CA ILE A 179 -1.97 3.99 2.85
C ILE A 179 -0.51 3.76 3.22
N VAL A 180 0.36 4.76 3.06
CA VAL A 180 1.79 4.63 3.38
C VAL A 180 1.99 4.25 4.85
N VAL A 181 1.27 4.87 5.77
CA VAL A 181 1.34 4.52 7.21
C VAL A 181 0.86 3.08 7.45
N CYS A 182 -0.23 2.66 6.80
CA CYS A 182 -0.69 1.29 6.89
C CYS A 182 0.29 0.28 6.27
N GLN A 183 1.01 0.67 5.21
CA GLN A 183 2.02 -0.16 4.56
C GLN A 183 3.19 -0.47 5.51
N TRP A 184 3.59 0.46 6.39
CA TRP A 184 4.59 0.15 7.42
C TRP A 184 4.19 -1.04 8.28
N MET A 185 2.93 -1.07 8.70
CA MET A 185 2.39 -2.16 9.50
C MET A 185 2.30 -3.44 8.69
N ASP A 186 1.92 -3.37 7.41
CA ASP A 186 1.86 -4.55 6.56
C ASP A 186 3.25 -5.16 6.28
N VAL A 187 4.27 -4.35 6.03
CA VAL A 187 5.66 -4.83 5.88
C VAL A 187 6.12 -5.57 7.15
N ILE A 188 5.85 -5.00 8.33
CA ILE A 188 6.22 -5.58 9.62
C ILE A 188 5.46 -6.90 9.85
N VAL A 189 4.16 -6.95 9.54
CA VAL A 189 3.34 -8.16 9.69
C VAL A 189 3.70 -9.23 8.65
N SER A 190 4.09 -8.84 7.45
CA SER A 190 4.49 -9.73 6.36
C SER A 190 5.91 -10.29 6.53
N LYS A 191 6.75 -9.66 7.36
CA LYS A 191 8.08 -10.14 7.74
C LYS A 191 8.06 -11.56 8.32
N THR A 192 7.03 -11.90 9.10
CA THR A 192 6.92 -13.18 9.81
C THR A 192 5.62 -13.90 9.47
N ARG A 193 5.70 -15.20 9.16
CA ARG A 193 4.51 -16.01 8.86
C ARG A 193 4.04 -16.87 10.03
N ARG A 194 4.96 -17.32 10.89
CA ARG A 194 4.65 -18.23 12.00
C ARG A 194 5.15 -17.70 13.35
N VAL A 195 6.33 -17.07 13.35
CA VAL A 195 6.99 -16.61 14.57
C VAL A 195 6.51 -15.20 14.94
N SER A 196 6.50 -14.88 16.24
CA SER A 196 6.22 -13.52 16.69
C SER A 196 7.37 -12.57 16.37
N ILE A 197 7.04 -11.31 16.10
CA ILE A 197 8.02 -10.24 15.82
C ILE A 197 9.00 -10.06 16.98
N PHE A 198 8.56 -10.25 18.23
CA PHE A 198 9.42 -10.11 19.41
C PHE A 198 10.51 -11.19 19.47
N THR A 199 10.26 -12.37 18.92
CA THR A 199 11.23 -13.46 18.86
C THR A 199 12.16 -13.31 17.67
N GLN A 200 11.64 -12.91 16.51
CA GLN A 200 12.44 -12.74 15.29
C GLN A 200 13.31 -11.46 15.31
N GLN A 201 12.88 -10.44 16.06
CA GLN A 201 13.50 -9.11 16.19
C GLN A 201 13.64 -8.35 14.84
N MET A 202 13.93 -7.05 14.89
CA MET A 202 14.11 -6.19 13.69
C MET A 202 15.56 -6.17 13.20
N GLY A 203 16.15 -7.36 12.99
CA GLY A 203 17.55 -7.50 12.57
C GLY A 203 17.82 -7.25 11.07
N ASN A 204 16.79 -6.99 10.26
CA ASN A 204 16.95 -6.73 8.83
C ASN A 204 17.10 -5.23 8.60
N TRP A 205 18.35 -4.77 8.41
CA TRP A 205 18.64 -3.36 8.19
C TRP A 205 18.02 -2.82 6.88
N VAL A 206 17.94 -3.64 5.84
CA VAL A 206 17.34 -3.25 4.55
C VAL A 206 15.85 -2.95 4.72
N LEU A 207 15.15 -3.73 5.54
CA LEU A 207 13.72 -3.50 5.86
C LEU A 207 13.52 -2.24 6.70
N ASN A 208 14.40 -1.98 7.67
CA ASN A 208 14.30 -0.76 8.46
C ASN A 208 14.55 0.46 7.57
N PHE A 209 15.56 0.39 6.69
CA PHE A 209 15.85 1.44 5.71
C PHE A 209 14.69 1.66 4.74
N SER A 210 14.02 0.60 4.27
CA SER A 210 12.91 0.75 3.33
C SER A 210 11.74 1.53 3.91
N ILE A 211 11.42 1.35 5.19
CA ILE A 211 10.34 2.10 5.85
C ILE A 211 10.67 3.61 5.90
N PHE A 212 11.91 3.97 6.25
CA PHE A 212 12.35 5.36 6.24
C PHE A 212 12.36 5.95 4.83
N PHE A 213 12.83 5.18 3.84
CA PHE A 213 12.84 5.59 2.44
C PHE A 213 11.42 5.84 1.91
N GLU A 214 10.50 4.91 2.17
CA GLU A 214 9.09 5.00 1.81
C GLU A 214 8.44 6.26 2.40
N THR A 215 8.68 6.51 3.68
CA THR A 215 8.20 7.71 4.39
C THR A 215 8.77 8.99 3.78
N GLY A 216 10.09 9.02 3.53
CA GLY A 216 10.76 10.17 2.94
C GLY A 216 10.23 10.49 1.53
N LEU A 217 9.98 9.46 0.74
CA LEU A 217 9.42 9.58 -0.61
C LEU A 217 7.95 10.06 -0.57
N ALA A 218 7.16 9.59 0.39
CA ALA A 218 5.80 10.10 0.61
C ALA A 218 5.78 11.58 1.02
N VAL A 219 6.66 11.99 1.93
CA VAL A 219 6.81 13.40 2.33
C VAL A 219 7.27 14.26 1.15
N LEU A 220 8.23 13.78 0.36
CA LEU A 220 8.68 14.47 -0.86
C LEU A 220 7.52 14.71 -1.82
N PHE A 221 6.66 13.72 -2.04
CA PHE A 221 5.54 13.84 -2.96
C PHE A 221 4.43 14.78 -2.49
N CYS A 222 4.14 14.83 -1.19
CA CYS A 222 3.07 15.71 -0.67
C CYS A 222 3.49 17.17 -0.47
N TYR A 223 4.77 17.43 -0.18
CA TYR A 223 5.22 18.77 0.25
C TYR A 223 6.11 19.50 -0.77
N THR A 224 6.57 18.84 -1.84
CA THR A 224 7.44 19.52 -2.82
C THR A 224 6.60 20.26 -3.88
N PRO A 225 6.77 21.59 -4.03
CA PRO A 225 6.09 22.36 -5.05
C PRO A 225 6.56 21.91 -6.45
N GLY A 226 5.63 21.50 -7.30
CA GLY A 226 5.89 20.91 -8.62
C GLY A 226 5.37 19.48 -8.73
N PHE A 227 5.68 18.63 -7.75
CA PHE A 227 5.09 17.28 -7.69
C PHE A 227 3.59 17.36 -7.39
N ASN A 228 3.16 18.28 -6.52
CA ASN A 228 1.74 18.51 -6.24
C ASN A 228 0.90 18.80 -7.50
N THR A 229 1.46 19.54 -8.47
CA THR A 229 0.78 19.86 -9.71
C THR A 229 0.67 18.67 -10.65
N VAL A 230 1.71 17.84 -10.73
CA VAL A 230 1.76 16.66 -11.62
C VAL A 230 0.99 15.47 -11.02
N LEU A 231 1.07 15.30 -9.70
CA LEU A 231 0.48 14.16 -8.98
C LEU A 231 -0.94 14.43 -8.49
N MET A 232 -1.44 15.65 -8.70
CA MET A 232 -2.72 16.12 -8.14
C MET A 232 -2.77 15.93 -6.62
N LEU A 233 -1.62 16.09 -5.95
CA LEU A 233 -1.50 16.04 -4.50
C LEU A 233 -1.44 17.46 -3.94
N ALA A 234 -1.77 17.60 -2.66
CA ALA A 234 -1.74 18.83 -1.91
C ALA A 234 -1.20 18.54 -0.50
N PRO A 235 -0.58 19.53 0.16
CA PRO A 235 -0.11 19.35 1.53
C PRO A 235 -1.31 19.02 2.44
N VAL A 236 -1.21 17.90 3.16
CA VAL A 236 -2.30 17.41 4.03
C VAL A 236 -2.49 18.33 5.25
N ILE A 237 -1.41 18.92 5.75
CA ILE A 237 -1.42 19.90 6.83
C ILE A 237 -0.55 21.07 6.39
N GLY A 238 -1.18 22.15 5.91
CA GLY A 238 -0.51 23.39 5.54
C GLY A 238 -1.52 24.36 4.96
N ARG A 239 -1.76 25.46 5.68
CA ARG A 239 -2.40 26.66 5.11
C ARG A 239 -1.43 27.34 4.16
#